data_AF-A0A1E7YLQ1-F1
#
_entry.id   AF-A0A1E7YLQ1-F1
#
_cell.length_a   1.000
_cell.length_b   1.000
_cell.length_c   1.000
_cell.angle_alpha   90.00
_cell.angle_beta   90.00
_cell.angle_gamma   90.00
#
_symmetry.space_group_name_H-M   'P 1'
#
loop_
_entity.id
_entity.type
_entity.pdbx_description
1 polymer ?
#
loop_
_entity_poly.entity_id
_entity_poly.type
_entity_poly.pdbx_seq_one_letter_code
_entity_poly.pdbx_strand_id
1 'polypeptide(L)'
;MTHGHANPIEHPEVQMASRRGYLTGFILASVLMALATFLVSSHALPPFALLLAIMACAGFAVIAQVYFLLHIDISEHNIWNTVALVAFVPLFVITIGLTWWMFSQLYLRTMPSIPGMPGMH
;
A
#
# COMPACT_ATOMS: atom_id res chain seq x y z
N MET A 1 7.64 -52.98 14.73
CA MET A 1 8.02 -51.75 13.99
C MET A 1 7.10 -50.65 14.51
N THR A 2 7.58 -49.84 15.45
CA THR A 2 6.80 -48.82 16.16
C THR A 2 6.97 -47.48 15.44
N HIS A 3 5.91 -46.99 14.79
CA HIS A 3 5.88 -45.64 14.23
C HIS A 3 5.88 -44.63 15.38
N GLY A 4 6.95 -43.84 15.49
CA GLY A 4 7.03 -42.73 16.44
C GLY A 4 6.05 -41.63 16.06
N HIS A 5 5.14 -41.29 16.96
CA HIS A 5 4.28 -40.13 16.85
C HIS A 5 5.12 -38.87 17.11
N ALA A 6 5.75 -38.33 16.06
CA ALA A 6 6.31 -36.99 16.12
C ALA A 6 5.15 -36.00 16.28
N ASN A 7 5.13 -35.27 17.40
CA ASN A 7 4.12 -34.25 17.65
C ASN A 7 4.30 -33.14 16.60
N PRO A 8 3.28 -32.83 15.76
CA PRO A 8 3.41 -31.84 14.69
C PRO A 8 3.63 -30.40 15.17
N ILE A 9 3.63 -30.16 16.49
CA ILE A 9 3.86 -28.85 17.12
C ILE A 9 5.33 -28.65 17.54
N GLU A 10 6.14 -29.71 17.52
CA GLU A 10 7.58 -29.66 17.85
C GLU A 10 8.46 -29.35 16.64
N HIS A 11 7.89 -29.15 15.46
CA HIS A 11 8.67 -28.72 14.30
C HIS A 11 9.11 -27.24 14.47
N PRO A 12 10.41 -26.93 14.34
CA PRO A 12 10.95 -25.58 14.55
C PRO A 12 10.34 -24.53 13.61
N GLU A 13 9.81 -24.96 12.46
CA GLU A 13 9.07 -24.14 11.50
C GLU A 13 7.78 -23.52 12.08
N VAL A 14 7.13 -24.16 13.06
CA VAL A 14 5.86 -23.69 13.66
C VAL A 14 6.12 -22.65 14.76
N GLN A 15 7.29 -22.67 15.40
CA GLN A 15 7.63 -21.79 16.53
C GLN A 15 8.25 -20.44 16.10
N MET A 16 8.66 -20.31 14.84
CA MET A 16 9.39 -19.15 14.31
C MET A 16 8.50 -18.16 13.53
N ALA A 17 7.20 -18.10 13.81
CA ALA A 17 6.35 -17.01 13.33
C ALA A 17 6.52 -15.76 14.21
N SER A 18 7.48 -14.89 13.87
CA SER A 18 7.79 -13.66 14.61
C SER A 18 6.65 -12.61 14.51
N ARG A 19 5.63 -12.74 15.36
CA ARG A 19 4.47 -11.82 15.47
C ARG A 19 4.85 -10.37 15.83
N ARG A 20 6.08 -10.10 16.28
CA ARG A 20 6.50 -8.79 16.80
C ARG A 20 6.78 -7.76 15.70
N GLY A 21 7.43 -8.18 14.61
CA GLY A 21 7.62 -7.31 13.44
C GLY A 21 6.27 -6.96 12.81
N TYR A 22 5.37 -7.95 12.77
CA TYR A 22 3.96 -7.82 12.41
C TYR A 22 3.09 -7.08 13.45
N LEU A 23 3.63 -6.29 14.37
CA LEU A 23 2.79 -5.43 15.20
C LEU A 23 3.30 -4.00 15.18
N THR A 24 4.62 -3.83 15.12
CA THR A 24 5.26 -2.52 15.06
C THR A 24 4.93 -1.75 13.78
N GLY A 25 5.01 -2.39 12.61
CA GLY A 25 4.67 -1.73 11.34
C GLY A 25 3.18 -1.37 11.20
N PHE A 26 2.29 -2.23 11.70
CA PHE A 26 0.85 -1.93 11.76
C PHE A 26 0.57 -0.73 12.65
N ILE A 27 1.13 -0.70 13.87
CA ILE A 27 0.96 0.43 14.78
C ILE A 27 1.53 1.71 14.15
N LEU A 28 2.73 1.66 13.55
CA LEU A 28 3.33 2.82 12.88
C LEU A 28 2.42 3.35 11.76
N ALA A 29 1.95 2.48 10.86
CA ALA A 29 1.05 2.88 9.78
C ALA A 29 -0.29 3.42 10.29
N SER A 30 -0.88 2.81 11.33
CA SER A 30 -2.11 3.29 11.96
C SER A 30 -1.94 4.67 12.59
N VAL A 31 -0.80 4.92 13.26
CA VAL A 31 -0.49 6.24 13.84
C VAL A 31 -0.31 7.29 12.75
N LEU A 32 0.42 6.99 11.67
CA LEU A 32 0.54 7.91 10.53
C LEU A 32 -0.81 8.23 9.89
N MET A 33 -1.69 7.23 9.78
CA MET A 33 -3.02 7.42 9.22
C MET A 33 -3.89 8.31 10.14
N ALA A 34 -3.86 8.06 11.44
CA ALA A 34 -4.55 8.91 12.42
C ALA A 34 -4.04 10.35 12.39
N LEU A 35 -2.72 10.55 12.26
CA LEU A 35 -2.09 11.86 12.13
C LEU A 35 -2.56 12.58 10.85
N ALA A 36 -2.57 11.88 9.71
CA ALA A 36 -3.04 12.45 8.44
C ALA A 36 -4.50 12.89 8.53
N THR A 37 -5.37 12.06 9.11
CA THR A 37 -6.79 12.39 9.31
C THR A 37 -6.97 13.58 10.26
N PHE A 38 -6.20 13.63 11.34
CA PHE A 38 -6.22 14.76 12.28
C PHE A 38 -5.77 16.07 11.61
N LEU A 39 -4.72 16.00 10.79
CA LEU A 39 -4.19 17.16 10.06
C LEU A 39 -5.22 17.71 9.04
N VAL A 40 -5.96 16.82 8.37
CA VAL A 40 -7.08 17.19 7.50
C VAL A 40 -8.23 17.82 8.30
N SER A 41 -8.62 17.20 9.41
CA SER A 41 -9.77 17.66 10.20
C SER A 41 -9.53 19.03 10.84
N SER A 42 -8.31 19.29 11.32
CA SER A 42 -7.93 20.53 11.99
C SER A 42 -7.82 21.74 11.06
N HIS A 43 -7.80 21.55 9.73
CA HIS A 43 -7.62 22.63 8.73
C HIS A 43 -6.46 23.60 9.06
N ALA A 44 -5.43 23.10 9.76
CA ALA A 44 -4.39 23.95 10.34
C ALA A 44 -3.39 24.49 9.30
N LEU A 45 -3.46 24.03 8.05
CA LEU A 45 -2.50 24.33 6.99
C LEU A 45 -3.20 24.88 5.74
N PRO A 46 -2.52 25.74 4.95
CA PRO A 46 -3.02 26.16 3.66
C PRO A 46 -3.15 24.96 2.70
N PRO A 47 -4.05 25.03 1.68
CA PRO A 47 -4.45 23.86 0.89
C PRO A 47 -3.30 23.11 0.23
N PHE A 48 -2.31 23.84 -0.28
CA PHE A 48 -1.14 23.24 -0.92
C PHE A 48 -0.22 22.52 0.07
N ALA A 49 0.02 23.12 1.24
CA ALA A 49 0.83 22.49 2.28
C ALA A 49 0.14 21.26 2.86
N LEU A 50 -1.19 21.33 3.03
CA LEU A 50 -2.01 20.21 3.48
C LEU A 50 -1.93 19.04 2.49
N LEU A 51 -2.05 19.31 1.18
CA LEU A 51 -1.93 18.30 0.13
C LEU A 51 -0.58 17.57 0.18
N LEU A 52 0.52 18.32 0.29
CA LEU A 52 1.86 17.75 0.38
C LEU A 52 2.03 16.87 1.63
N ALA A 53 1.54 17.35 2.79
CA ALA A 53 1.64 16.61 4.04
C ALA A 53 0.85 15.28 4.00
N ILE A 54 -0.34 15.27 3.38
CA ILE A 54 -1.15 14.06 3.24
C ILE A 54 -0.50 13.08 2.26
N MET A 55 0.00 13.57 1.11
CA MET A 55 0.70 12.72 0.14
C MET A 55 1.93 12.06 0.76
N ALA A 56 2.70 12.79 1.57
CA ALA A 56 3.82 12.23 2.31
C ALA A 56 3.37 11.17 3.33
N CYS A 57 2.37 11.46 4.17
CA CYS A 57 1.85 10.50 5.14
C CYS A 57 1.32 9.24 4.45
N ALA A 58 0.58 9.39 3.35
CA ALA A 58 0.06 8.27 2.57
C ALA A 58 1.18 7.41 1.99
N GLY A 59 2.23 8.04 1.42
CA GLY A 59 3.40 7.33 0.92
C GLY A 59 4.09 6.50 2.00
N PHE A 60 4.36 7.09 3.17
CA PHE A 60 4.96 6.37 4.30
C PHE A 60 4.07 5.24 4.83
N ALA A 61 2.75 5.44 4.89
CA ALA A 61 1.81 4.40 5.31
C ALA A 61 1.80 3.21 4.35
N VAL A 62 1.80 3.46 3.03
CA VAL A 62 1.89 2.41 2.01
C VAL A 62 3.20 1.64 2.13
N ILE A 63 4.33 2.34 2.29
CA ILE A 63 5.64 1.68 2.46
C ILE A 63 5.64 0.80 3.71
N ALA A 64 5.12 1.30 4.85
CA ALA A 64 5.02 0.53 6.09
C ALA A 64 4.13 -0.71 5.93
N GLN A 65 3.00 -0.58 5.23
CA GLN A 65 2.10 -1.70 4.94
C GLN A 65 2.75 -2.73 4.03
N VAL A 66 3.42 -2.29 2.95
CA VAL A 66 4.12 -3.20 2.01
C VAL A 66 5.27 -3.94 2.70
N TYR A 67 6.09 -3.26 3.49
CA TYR A 67 7.20 -3.89 4.21
C TYR A 67 6.71 -4.99 5.17
N PHE A 68 5.55 -4.77 5.77
CA PHE A 68 5.00 -5.60 6.82
C PHE A 68 4.11 -6.73 6.31
N LEU A 69 3.15 -6.43 5.42
CA LEU A 69 2.29 -7.47 4.80
C LEU A 69 3.14 -8.49 4.06
N LEU A 70 4.26 -8.03 3.53
CA LEU A 70 5.13 -8.80 2.68
C LEU A 70 6.43 -9.23 3.36
N HIS A 71 6.51 -9.07 4.69
CA HIS A 71 7.56 -9.57 5.58
C HIS A 71 8.89 -9.71 4.85
N ILE A 72 9.54 -8.62 4.43
CA ILE A 72 10.85 -8.73 3.78
C ILE A 72 11.85 -9.17 4.85
N ASP A 73 11.94 -10.47 5.03
CA ASP A 73 13.12 -11.13 5.58
C ASP A 73 13.93 -11.59 4.38
N ILE A 74 15.14 -11.06 4.23
CA ILE A 74 16.17 -11.50 3.27
C ILE A 74 16.74 -12.88 3.72
N SER A 75 15.85 -13.77 4.12
CA SER A 75 16.11 -15.16 4.47
C SER A 75 15.76 -16.02 3.26
N GLU A 76 16.59 -17.02 2.94
CA GLU A 76 16.36 -17.94 1.81
C GLU A 76 14.99 -18.63 1.87
N HIS A 77 14.35 -18.67 3.05
CA HIS A 77 13.02 -19.25 3.24
C HIS A 77 11.86 -18.40 2.70
N ASN A 78 12.10 -17.15 2.32
CA ASN A 78 11.05 -16.16 1.99
C ASN A 78 11.20 -15.51 0.61
N ILE A 79 11.94 -16.19 -0.29
CA ILE A 79 12.16 -15.76 -1.67
C ILE A 79 10.82 -15.60 -2.41
N TRP A 80 9.85 -16.47 -2.15
CA TRP A 80 8.54 -16.45 -2.79
C TRP A 80 7.77 -15.15 -2.57
N ASN A 81 7.89 -14.55 -1.38
CA ASN A 81 7.23 -13.29 -1.09
C ASN A 81 7.94 -12.13 -1.81
N THR A 82 9.28 -12.14 -1.80
CA THR A 82 10.07 -11.14 -2.51
C THR A 82 9.81 -11.17 -4.03
N VAL A 83 9.71 -12.36 -4.62
CA VAL A 83 9.35 -12.54 -6.05
C VAL A 83 7.94 -12.04 -6.33
N ALA A 84 6.98 -12.35 -5.45
CA ALA A 84 5.61 -11.82 -5.57
C ALA A 84 5.58 -10.29 -5.52
N LEU A 85 6.40 -9.64 -4.67
CA LEU A 85 6.51 -8.18 -4.61
C LEU A 85 7.01 -7.59 -5.92
N VAL A 86 8.12 -8.14 -6.43
CA VAL A 86 8.76 -7.63 -7.64
C VAL A 86 7.85 -7.79 -8.86
N ALA A 87 7.03 -8.83 -8.90
CA ALA A 87 5.99 -8.99 -9.91
C ALA A 87 4.79 -8.05 -9.69
N PHE A 88 4.41 -7.80 -8.44
CA PHE A 88 3.27 -6.95 -8.09
C PHE A 88 3.52 -5.46 -8.35
N VAL A 89 4.70 -4.93 -8.01
CA VAL A 89 5.02 -3.49 -8.17
C VAL A 89 4.76 -2.96 -9.60
N PRO A 90 5.32 -3.55 -10.67
CA PRO A 90 5.06 -3.08 -12.03
C PRO A 90 3.60 -3.27 -12.42
N LEU A 91 2.95 -4.36 -12.00
CA LEU A 91 1.54 -4.59 -12.27
C LEU A 91 0.66 -3.50 -11.61
N PHE A 92 0.93 -3.18 -10.35
CA PHE A 92 0.24 -2.14 -9.59
C PHE A 92 0.37 -0.76 -10.25
N VAL A 93 1.59 -0.38 -10.62
CA VAL A 93 1.87 0.90 -11.31
C VAL A 93 1.15 0.95 -12.66
N ILE A 94 1.23 -0.12 -13.45
CA ILE A 94 0.57 -0.21 -14.76
C ILE A 94 -0.94 -0.18 -14.60
N THR A 95 -1.54 -0.90 -13.65
CA THR A 95 -2.99 -0.89 -13.44
C THR A 95 -3.50 0.50 -13.08
N ILE A 96 -2.91 1.17 -12.09
CA ILE A 96 -3.33 2.52 -11.71
C ILE A 96 -3.11 3.50 -12.85
N GLY A 97 -1.93 3.45 -13.48
CA GLY A 97 -1.57 4.34 -14.59
C GLY A 97 -2.47 4.15 -15.81
N LEU A 98 -2.74 2.90 -16.22
CA LEU A 98 -3.62 2.58 -17.33
C LEU A 98 -5.07 2.94 -17.03
N THR A 99 -5.57 2.68 -15.82
CA THR A 99 -6.93 3.07 -15.44
C THR A 99 -7.08 4.59 -15.52
N TRP A 100 -6.15 5.34 -14.94
CA TRP A 100 -6.15 6.81 -15.02
C TRP A 100 -6.08 7.31 -16.47
N TRP A 101 -5.15 6.78 -17.27
CA TRP A 101 -4.99 7.14 -18.67
C TRP A 101 -6.25 6.82 -19.48
N MET A 102 -6.78 5.60 -19.36
CA MET A 102 -7.97 5.17 -20.08
C MET A 102 -9.16 6.08 -19.74
N PHE A 103 -9.42 6.34 -18.46
CA PHE A 103 -10.54 7.19 -18.07
C PHE A 103 -10.35 8.65 -18.51
N SER A 104 -9.14 9.21 -18.42
CA SER A 104 -8.89 10.56 -18.93
C SER A 104 -9.09 10.67 -20.45
N GLN A 105 -8.64 9.68 -21.21
CA GLN A 105 -8.85 9.64 -22.66
C GLN A 105 -10.32 9.43 -23.04
N LEU A 106 -11.03 8.55 -22.32
CA LEU A 106 -12.46 8.35 -22.52
C LEU A 106 -13.25 9.62 -22.22
N TYR A 107 -12.98 10.25 -21.07
CA TYR A 107 -13.59 11.53 -20.66
C TYR A 107 -13.48 12.58 -21.77
N LEU A 108 -12.28 12.77 -22.32
CA LEU A 108 -12.03 13.74 -23.41
C LEU A 108 -12.78 13.41 -24.71
N ARG A 109 -13.12 12.13 -24.95
CA ARG A 109 -13.79 11.67 -26.19
C ARG A 109 -15.31 11.55 -26.06
N THR A 110 -15.82 11.26 -24.88
CA THR A 110 -17.25 11.06 -24.63
C THR A 110 -17.96 12.32 -24.19
N MET A 111 -17.24 13.34 -23.75
CA MET A 111 -17.83 14.65 -23.52
C MET A 111 -18.08 15.32 -24.87
N PRO A 112 -19.34 15.58 -25.26
CA PRO A 112 -19.62 16.44 -26.39
C PRO A 112 -19.07 17.82 -26.04
N SER A 113 -18.28 18.42 -26.93
CA SER A 113 -18.05 19.86 -26.86
C SER A 113 -19.43 20.51 -26.93
N ILE A 114 -19.95 21.06 -25.82
CA ILE A 114 -21.23 21.76 -25.82
C ILE A 114 -21.01 23.04 -26.66
N PRO A 115 -21.58 23.16 -27.86
CA PRO A 115 -21.46 24.38 -28.64
C PRO A 115 -22.37 25.42 -27.97
N GLY A 116 -21.77 26.43 -27.32
CA GLY A 116 -22.52 27.55 -26.74
C GLY A 116 -22.20 27.94 -25.30
N MET A 117 -21.06 27.59 -24.71
CA MET A 117 -20.57 28.24 -23.48
C MET A 117 -19.62 29.40 -23.84
N PRO A 118 -20.05 30.67 -23.75
CA PRO A 118 -19.17 31.81 -23.97
C PRO A 118 -18.25 31.98 -22.75
N GLY A 119 -16.94 32.03 -22.99
CA GLY A 119 -15.98 32.64 -22.05
C GLY A 119 -15.26 31.71 -21.07
N MET A 120 -14.50 30.74 -21.58
CA MET A 120 -13.34 30.20 -20.84
C MET A 120 -12.17 30.04 -21.82
N HIS A 121 -11.50 31.18 -22.10
CA HIS A 121 -10.14 31.22 -22.62
C HIS A 121 -9.15 31.08 -21.46
#